data_AF-A0A2W4XC56-F1
#
_entry.id   AF-A0A2W4XC56-F1
#
_cell.length_a   1.000
_cell.length_b   1.000
_cell.length_c   1.000
_cell.angle_alpha   90.00
_cell.angle_beta   90.00
_cell.angle_gamma   90.00
#
_symmetry.space_group_name_H-M   'P 1'
#
loop_
_entity.id
_entity.type
_entity.pdbx_description
1 polymer ?
#
loop_
_entity_poly.entity_id
_entity_poly.type
_entity_poly.pdbx_seq_one_letter_code
_entity_poly.pdbx_strand_id
1 'polypeptide(L)'
;MPLTDAQREAIYRLGRKQHNYTQFFKYLSELQLNMRESSVTVVENRSGLNRKNSLELMREIAATGVANMHPGGGGQPSYLAWADEIDIREVGKSADKPLR
;
A
#
# COMPACT_ATOMS: atom_id res chain seq x y z
N MET A 1 -9.42 9.14 10.04
CA MET A 1 -10.64 8.98 9.24
C MET A 1 -10.80 7.51 8.88
N PRO A 2 -12.01 6.94 8.99
CA PRO A 2 -12.28 5.61 8.43
C PRO A 2 -12.10 5.62 6.91
N LEU A 3 -11.64 4.50 6.33
CA LEU A 3 -11.60 4.33 4.88
C LEU A 3 -13.01 4.48 4.30
N THR A 4 -13.12 5.21 3.19
CA THR A 4 -14.34 5.24 2.37
C THR A 4 -14.60 3.89 1.73
N ASP A 5 -15.85 3.56 1.41
CA ASP A 5 -16.21 2.28 0.79
C ASP A 5 -15.44 2.03 -0.52
N ALA A 6 -15.22 3.08 -1.31
CA ALA A 6 -14.41 3.02 -2.52
C ALA A 6 -12.94 2.65 -2.25
N GLN A 7 -12.33 3.24 -1.22
CA GLN A 7 -10.96 2.90 -0.82
C GLN A 7 -10.90 1.47 -0.27
N ARG A 8 -11.88 1.05 0.54
CA ARG A 8 -11.95 -0.32 1.07
C ARG A 8 -12.06 -1.35 -0.06
N GLU A 9 -12.89 -1.10 -1.06
CA GLU A 9 -13.09 -1.98 -2.21
C GLU A 9 -11.83 -2.04 -3.10
N ALA A 10 -11.18 -0.89 -3.33
CA ALA A 10 -9.92 -0.84 -4.08
C ALA A 10 -8.81 -1.65 -3.38
N ILE A 11 -8.69 -1.50 -2.07
CA ILE A 11 -7.77 -2.25 -1.22
C ILE A 11 -8.09 -3.75 -1.23
N TYR A 12 -9.36 -4.13 -1.11
CA TYR A 12 -9.82 -5.52 -1.20
C TYR A 12 -9.46 -6.15 -2.56
N ARG A 13 -9.72 -5.45 -3.66
CA ARG A 13 -9.35 -5.90 -5.02
C ARG A 13 -7.85 -6.05 -5.20
N LEU A 14 -7.08 -5.07 -4.70
CA LEU A 14 -5.63 -5.11 -4.75
C LEU A 14 -5.10 -6.33 -4.00
N GLY A 15 -5.56 -6.53 -2.77
CA GLY A 15 -5.22 -7.71 -2.01
C GLY A 15 -5.55 -8.99 -2.77
N ARG A 16 -6.71 -9.10 -3.43
CA ARG A 16 -7.11 -10.31 -4.17
C ARG A 16 -6.24 -10.58 -5.40
N LYS A 17 -5.76 -9.51 -6.05
CA LYS A 17 -4.81 -9.60 -7.17
C LYS A 17 -3.46 -10.14 -6.69
N GLN A 18 -3.07 -9.79 -5.47
CA GLN A 18 -1.88 -10.35 -4.84
C GLN A 18 -2.20 -11.78 -4.35
N HIS A 19 -1.54 -12.80 -4.92
CA HIS A 19 -1.79 -14.21 -4.57
C HIS A 19 -1.66 -14.54 -3.07
N ASN A 20 -1.09 -13.64 -2.27
CA ASN A 20 -0.98 -13.75 -0.81
C ASN A 20 -1.55 -12.50 -0.11
N TYR A 21 -2.88 -12.43 -0.14
CA TYR A 21 -3.72 -11.40 0.45
C TYR A 21 -3.32 -11.01 1.88
N THR A 22 -3.30 -11.98 2.80
CA THR A 22 -3.01 -11.74 4.23
C THR A 22 -1.60 -11.16 4.43
N GLN A 23 -0.63 -11.66 3.67
CA GLN A 23 0.75 -11.15 3.75
C GLN A 23 0.86 -9.73 3.19
N PHE A 24 0.11 -9.40 2.13
CA PHE A 24 0.05 -8.05 1.54
C PHE A 24 -0.52 -7.00 2.52
N PHE A 25 -1.59 -7.34 3.25
CA PHE A 25 -2.18 -6.44 4.24
C PHE A 25 -1.30 -6.21 5.46
N LYS A 26 -0.68 -7.28 5.95
CA LYS A 26 0.38 -7.17 6.95
C LYS A 26 1.52 -6.28 6.43
N TYR A 27 1.86 -6.42 5.16
CA TYR A 27 2.85 -5.61 4.47
C TYR A 27 2.55 -4.11 4.50
N LEU A 28 1.36 -3.74 4.04
CA LEU A 28 0.89 -2.36 4.01
C LEU A 28 0.86 -1.76 5.41
N SER A 29 0.37 -2.55 6.37
CA SER A 29 0.26 -2.08 7.74
C SER A 29 1.65 -1.87 8.38
N GLU A 30 2.60 -2.76 8.14
CA GLU A 30 3.97 -2.57 8.63
C GLU A 30 4.69 -1.37 7.98
N LEU A 31 4.42 -1.09 6.70
CA LEU A 31 5.02 0.05 6.00
C LEU A 31 4.49 1.39 6.52
N GLN A 32 3.17 1.53 6.70
CA GLN A 32 2.58 2.78 7.19
C GLN A 32 2.82 2.99 8.71
N LEU A 33 2.80 1.93 9.55
CA LEU A 33 3.05 2.09 10.99
C LEU A 33 4.43 2.66 11.32
N ASN A 34 5.43 2.29 10.53
CA ASN A 34 6.82 2.62 10.83
C ASN A 34 7.32 3.86 10.08
N MET A 35 6.63 4.30 9.02
CA MET A 35 7.11 5.38 8.17
C MET A 35 5.96 6.19 7.57
N ARG A 36 6.08 7.53 7.62
CA ARG A 36 5.24 8.44 6.83
C ARG A 36 5.53 8.35 5.34
N GLU A 37 6.77 8.01 4.98
CA GLU A 37 7.20 7.84 3.61
C GLU A 37 7.94 6.50 3.44
N SER A 38 7.52 5.70 2.45
CA SER A 38 8.15 4.43 2.11
C SER A 38 8.83 4.51 0.75
N SER A 39 10.16 4.54 0.72
CA SER A 39 10.90 4.50 -0.56
C SER A 39 10.74 3.16 -1.27
N VAL A 40 10.95 3.14 -2.59
CA VAL A 40 10.92 1.92 -3.40
C VAL A 40 11.86 0.85 -2.85
N THR A 41 13.03 1.24 -2.32
CA THR A 41 13.99 0.31 -1.70
C THR A 41 13.43 -0.31 -0.43
N VAL A 42 12.70 0.46 0.39
CA VAL A 42 12.03 -0.12 1.56
C VAL A 42 10.96 -1.10 1.10
N VAL A 43 10.13 -0.73 0.11
CA VAL A 43 9.11 -1.63 -0.45
C VAL A 43 9.73 -2.90 -1.04
N GLU A 44 10.84 -2.82 -1.78
CA GLU A 44 11.60 -3.95 -2.33
C GLU A 44 12.08 -4.90 -1.22
N ASN A 45 12.88 -4.39 -0.27
CA ASN A 45 13.47 -5.17 0.83
C ASN A 45 12.41 -5.89 1.66
N ARG A 46 11.30 -5.19 1.84
CA ARG A 46 10.23 -5.64 2.69
C ARG A 46 9.39 -6.68 1.91
N SER A 47 8.86 -6.35 0.73
CA SER A 47 7.99 -7.26 -0.03
C SER A 47 8.72 -8.48 -0.61
N GLY A 48 10.06 -8.45 -0.70
CA GLY A 48 10.86 -9.46 -1.40
C GLY A 48 10.70 -9.39 -2.92
N LEU A 49 10.08 -8.32 -3.43
CA LEU A 49 9.88 -8.10 -4.86
C LEU A 49 11.09 -7.40 -5.48
N ASN A 50 11.30 -7.62 -6.77
CA ASN A 50 12.26 -6.83 -7.54
C ASN A 50 11.74 -5.40 -7.75
N ARG A 51 12.65 -4.49 -8.11
CA ARG A 51 12.35 -3.06 -8.32
C ARG A 51 11.16 -2.78 -9.24
N LYS A 52 11.03 -3.51 -10.35
CA LYS A 52 9.93 -3.32 -11.31
C LYS A 52 8.58 -3.63 -10.65
N ASN A 53 8.50 -4.78 -9.99
CA ASN A 53 7.29 -5.24 -9.31
C ASN A 53 6.98 -4.38 -8.08
N SER A 54 7.99 -3.88 -7.37
CA SER A 54 7.80 -2.93 -6.26
C SER A 54 7.27 -1.59 -6.74
N LEU A 55 7.75 -1.04 -7.86
CA LEU A 55 7.19 0.18 -8.45
C LEU A 55 5.75 -0.02 -8.93
N GLU A 56 5.43 -1.18 -9.50
CA GLU A 56 4.05 -1.53 -9.87
C GLU A 56 3.16 -1.60 -8.63
N LEU A 57 3.62 -2.28 -7.57
CA LEU A 57 2.92 -2.35 -6.30
C LEU A 57 2.68 -0.96 -5.70
N MET A 58 3.68 -0.06 -5.73
CA MET A 58 3.52 1.32 -5.27
C MET A 58 2.44 2.07 -6.06
N ARG A 59 2.37 1.89 -7.39
CA ARG A 59 1.30 2.50 -8.20
C ARG A 59 -0.07 1.96 -7.82
N GLU A 60 -0.17 0.66 -7.62
CA GLU A 60 -1.43 0.02 -7.23
C GLU A 60 -1.90 0.49 -5.86
N ILE A 61 -0.99 0.59 -4.89
CA ILE A 61 -1.29 1.15 -3.56
C ILE A 61 -1.76 2.60 -3.70
N ALA A 62 -1.07 3.40 -4.51
CA ALA A 62 -1.48 4.78 -4.72
C ALA A 62 -2.86 4.90 -5.39
N ALA A 63 -3.19 3.98 -6.30
CA ALA A 63 -4.52 3.92 -6.93
C ALA A 63 -5.64 3.61 -5.93
N THR A 64 -5.34 3.00 -4.77
CA THR A 64 -6.33 2.81 -3.70
C THR A 64 -6.62 4.08 -2.91
N GLY A 65 -5.85 5.15 -3.10
CA GLY A 65 -6.01 6.42 -2.39
C GLY A 65 -5.54 6.38 -0.94
N VAL A 66 -4.78 5.35 -0.52
CA VAL A 66 -4.22 5.29 0.84
C VAL A 66 -2.83 5.91 1.00
N ALA A 67 -2.17 6.11 -0.12
CA ALA A 67 -0.88 6.75 -0.22
C ALA A 67 -0.78 7.48 -1.56
N ASN A 68 0.12 8.45 -1.65
CA ASN A 68 0.47 9.10 -2.91
C ASN A 68 1.84 8.59 -3.36
N MET A 69 1.94 8.16 -4.62
CA MET A 69 3.24 7.78 -5.19
C MET A 69 3.93 9.00 -5.77
N HIS A 70 5.16 9.24 -5.33
CA HIS A 70 6.06 10.22 -5.90
C HIS A 70 7.10 9.49 -6.75
N PRO A 71 7.11 9.69 -8.08
CA PRO A 71 8.11 9.10 -8.94
C PRO A 71 9.49 9.72 -8.66
N GLY A 72 10.51 8.88 -8.56
CA GLY A 72 11.89 9.33 -8.36
C GLY A 72 12.47 10.02 -9.59
N GLY A 73 13.34 10.99 -9.35
CA GLY A 73 14.07 11.75 -10.37
C GLY A 73 15.32 12.42 -9.78
N GLY A 74 16.28 12.78 -10.63
CA GLY A 74 17.48 13.53 -10.20
C GLY A 74 18.35 12.83 -9.16
N GLY A 75 18.37 11.49 -9.13
CA GLY A 75 19.11 10.69 -8.14
C GLY A 75 18.31 10.31 -6.89
N GLN A 76 17.07 10.77 -6.75
CA GLN A 76 16.19 10.36 -5.65
C GLN A 76 15.34 9.13 -6.02
N PRO A 77 15.17 8.17 -5.09
CA PRO A 77 14.30 7.02 -5.30
C PRO A 77 12.83 7.43 -5.28
N SER A 78 11.98 6.71 -6.02
CA SER A 78 10.52 6.83 -5.87
C SER A 78 10.11 6.49 -4.45
N TYR A 79 9.04 7.10 -3.95
CA TYR A 79 8.50 6.80 -2.63
C TYR A 79 6.97 6.90 -2.57
N LEU A 80 6.38 6.27 -1.57
CA LEU A 80 4.98 6.42 -1.18
C LEU A 80 4.90 7.37 0.00
N ALA A 81 4.07 8.40 -0.08
CA ALA A 81 3.68 9.22 1.06
C ALA A 81 2.32 8.72 1.57
N TRP A 82 2.27 8.17 2.78
CA TRP A 82 1.05 7.63 3.36
C TRP A 82 0.13 8.77 3.82
N ALA A 83 -1.18 8.64 3.60
CA ALA A 83 -2.13 9.63 4.08
C ALA A 83 -2.21 9.59 5.61
N ASP A 84 -1.87 10.70 6.28
CA ASP A 84 -1.84 10.82 7.75
C ASP A 84 -3.20 10.52 8.40
N GLU A 85 -4.28 10.67 7.65
CA GLU A 85 -5.65 10.53 8.12
C GLU A 85 -6.23 9.11 7.99
N ILE A 86 -5.48 8.15 7.44
CA ILE A 86 -6.00 6.79 7.23
C ILE A 86 -5.65 5.89 8.41
N ASP A 87 -6.69 5.36 9.06
CA ASP A 87 -6.51 4.39 10.14
C ASP A 87 -6.11 3.02 9.56
N ILE A 88 -4.86 2.65 9.81
CA ILE A 88 -4.26 1.39 9.39
C ILE A 88 -4.99 0.13 9.88
N ARG A 89 -5.71 0.22 11.00
CA ARG A 89 -6.51 -0.88 11.54
C ARG A 89 -7.73 -1.17 10.67
N GLU A 90 -8.18 -0.19 9.87
CA GLU A 90 -9.28 -0.37 8.93
C GLU A 90 -8.83 -1.06 7.64
N VAL A 91 -7.58 -0.81 7.22
CA VAL A 91 -6.96 -1.49 6.07
C VAL A 91 -6.91 -3.01 6.33
N GLY A 92 -6.50 -3.43 7.53
CA GLY A 92 -6.47 -4.85 7.91
C GLY A 92 -7.84 -5.51 8.11
N LYS A 93 -8.88 -4.77 8.52
CA LYS A 93 -10.24 -5.32 8.73
C LYS A 93 -11.06 -5.46 7.45
N SER A 94 -10.91 -4.50 6.52
CA SER A 94 -11.54 -4.59 5.20
C SER A 94 -10.97 -5.74 4.37
N ALA A 95 -9.86 -6.31 4.83
CA ALA A 95 -9.28 -7.48 4.24
C ALA A 95 -10.20 -8.72 4.39
N ASP A 96 -10.83 -8.90 5.55
CA ASP A 96 -11.49 -10.17 5.93
C ASP A 96 -12.96 -10.31 5.47
N LYS A 97 -13.57 -9.25 4.90
CA LYS A 97 -14.98 -9.29 4.47
C LYS A 97 -15.16 -8.69 3.07
N PRO A 98 -15.85 -9.39 2.16
CA PRO A 98 -16.29 -8.77 0.92
C PRO A 98 -17.23 -7.61 1.27
N LEU A 99 -16.95 -6.43 0.72
CA LEU A 99 -17.82 -5.27 0.86
C LEU A 99 -19.05 -5.52 -0.01
N ARG A 100 -20.22 -5.48 0.61
CA ARG A 100 -21.52 -5.73 -0.03
C ARG A 100 -21.99 -4.52 -0.82
#